data_AF-A0A7G9RFK6-F1
#
_entry.id   AF-A0A7G9RFK6-F1
#
_cell.length_a   1.000
_cell.length_b   1.000
_cell.length_c   1.000
_cell.angle_alpha   90.00
_cell.angle_beta   90.00
_cell.angle_gamma   90.00
#
_symmetry.space_group_name_H-M   'P 1'
#
loop_
_entity.id
_entity.type
_entity.pdbx_description
1 polymer ?
#
loop_
_entity_poly.entity_id
_entity_poly.type
_entity_poly.pdbx_seq_one_letter_code
_entity_poly.pdbx_strand_id
1 'polypeptide(L)'
;MRLTATAAAATLLAATAVVLPATAAHAADSLPDTACMQAGIAALKEAGLFSTVARDGLPIATAVGVGVTPRAGTNVAALPDPLPLSVVLADHRAGAGSLFDYPWC
;
A
#
# COMPACT_ATOMS: atom_id res chain seq x y z
N MET A 1 -59.86 -23.55 36.43
CA MET A 1 -58.85 -24.48 35.86
C MET A 1 -57.54 -23.72 35.73
N ARG A 2 -56.42 -24.40 35.99
CA ARG A 2 -55.12 -23.85 36.40
C ARG A 2 -54.36 -23.04 35.34
N LEU A 3 -53.58 -22.09 35.87
CA LEU A 3 -52.41 -21.36 35.34
C LEU A 3 -51.73 -21.93 34.08
N THR A 4 -51.34 -21.04 33.18
CA THR A 4 -49.93 -20.90 32.77
C THR A 4 -49.56 -19.43 32.58
N ALA A 5 -48.54 -19.02 33.33
CA ALA A 5 -47.88 -17.73 33.24
C ALA A 5 -46.71 -17.83 32.25
N THR A 6 -46.50 -16.81 31.43
CA THR A 6 -45.20 -16.49 30.85
C THR A 6 -45.00 -14.99 30.94
N ALA A 7 -44.09 -14.61 31.83
CA ALA A 7 -43.66 -13.26 32.10
C ALA A 7 -42.38 -12.92 31.33
N ALA A 8 -42.24 -11.62 31.05
CA ALA A 8 -41.02 -10.86 30.83
C ALA A 8 -40.24 -11.13 29.51
N ALA A 9 -39.62 -10.15 28.86
CA ALA A 9 -39.07 -8.91 29.38
C ALA A 9 -39.07 -7.79 28.32
N ALA A 10 -39.28 -6.57 28.79
CA ALA A 10 -39.03 -5.32 28.06
C ALA A 10 -37.76 -4.67 28.63
N THR A 11 -36.82 -4.26 27.77
CA THR A 11 -35.78 -3.23 28.01
C THR A 11 -35.14 -2.90 26.65
N LEU A 12 -35.42 -1.72 26.07
CA LEU A 12 -34.68 -0.45 26.18
C LEU A 12 -33.38 -0.38 25.34
N LEU A 13 -33.48 0.36 24.24
CA LEU A 13 -32.60 1.44 23.79
C LEU A 13 -31.07 1.26 23.90
N ALA A 14 -30.39 1.14 22.75
CA ALA A 14 -29.00 1.58 22.59
C ALA A 14 -28.76 2.06 21.15
N ALA A 15 -28.81 3.37 20.96
CA ALA A 15 -28.14 4.03 19.84
C ALA A 15 -26.70 4.30 20.27
N THR A 16 -25.70 3.81 19.54
CA THR A 16 -24.36 4.43 19.45
C THR A 16 -23.45 3.70 18.44
N ALA A 17 -22.78 4.53 17.64
CA ALA A 17 -21.46 4.34 17.03
C ALA A 17 -21.30 3.47 15.77
N VAL A 18 -21.25 4.18 14.65
CA VAL A 18 -20.36 3.88 13.51
C VAL A 18 -18.96 3.61 14.03
N VAL A 19 -18.39 2.45 13.71
CA VAL A 19 -16.95 2.20 13.86
C VAL A 19 -16.45 1.57 12.58
N LEU A 20 -15.93 2.42 11.68
CA LEU A 20 -15.02 2.03 10.62
C LEU A 20 -13.70 1.60 11.28
N PRO A 21 -13.18 0.39 11.06
CA PRO A 21 -11.75 0.18 11.24
C PRO A 21 -11.05 0.74 10.00
N ALA A 22 -10.75 2.04 10.02
CA ALA A 22 -9.65 2.58 9.24
C ALA A 22 -8.35 2.17 9.96
N THR A 23 -7.96 0.92 9.84
CA THR A 23 -6.60 0.51 10.21
C THR A 23 -5.69 1.00 9.10
N ALA A 24 -5.16 2.21 9.27
CA ALA A 24 -3.89 2.56 8.66
C ALA A 24 -2.92 1.44 9.06
N ALA A 25 -2.56 0.60 8.09
CA ALA A 25 -1.51 -0.37 8.26
C ALA A 25 -0.28 0.42 8.67
N HIS A 26 0.13 0.27 9.92
CA HIS A 26 1.43 0.73 10.38
C HIS A 26 2.43 0.13 9.41
N ALA A 27 3.18 0.98 8.69
CA ALA A 27 4.48 0.58 8.23
C ALA A 27 5.20 0.09 9.48
N ALA A 28 5.41 -1.22 9.60
CA ALA A 28 6.25 -1.75 10.65
C ALA A 28 7.58 -1.01 10.56
N ASP A 29 8.18 -0.65 11.71
CA ASP A 29 9.52 -0.05 11.80
C ASP A 29 10.60 -1.07 11.35
N SER A 30 10.47 -1.59 10.13
CA SER A 30 11.50 -2.34 9.45
C SER A 30 12.60 -1.36 9.07
N LEU A 31 13.85 -1.77 9.33
CA LEU A 31 15.02 -1.08 8.82
C LEU A 31 14.86 -0.82 7.31
N PRO A 32 15.35 0.32 6.79
CA PRO A 32 15.24 0.61 5.36
C PRO A 32 15.81 -0.53 4.51
N ASP A 33 15.03 -0.98 3.54
CA ASP A 33 15.44 -2.05 2.63
C ASP A 33 16.38 -1.51 1.54
N THR A 34 17.66 -1.42 1.90
CA THR A 34 18.69 -0.94 0.98
C THR A 34 19.03 -1.97 -0.10
N ALA A 35 18.75 -3.26 0.13
CA ALA A 35 18.96 -4.31 -0.85
C ALA A 35 17.93 -4.19 -1.99
N CYS A 36 16.65 -4.05 -1.65
CA CYS A 36 15.58 -3.80 -2.62
C CYS A 36 15.83 -2.49 -3.39
N MET A 37 16.25 -1.42 -2.71
CA MET A 37 16.62 -0.16 -3.37
C MET A 37 17.77 -0.33 -4.37
N GLN A 38 18.83 -1.06 -4.01
CA GLN A 38 19.96 -1.31 -4.91
C GLN A 38 19.56 -2.18 -6.10
N ALA A 39 18.73 -3.21 -5.86
CA ALA A 39 18.17 -4.06 -6.92
C ALA A 39 17.30 -3.25 -7.90
N GLY A 40 16.49 -2.32 -7.40
CA GLY A 40 15.73 -1.40 -8.25
C GLY A 40 16.61 -0.47 -9.08
N ILE A 41 17.69 0.06 -8.51
CA ILE A 41 18.69 0.84 -9.27
C ILE A 41 19.33 -0.02 -10.36
N ALA A 42 19.65 -1.29 -10.07
CA ALA A 42 20.23 -2.22 -11.03
C ALA A 42 19.24 -2.51 -12.17
N ALA A 43 17.99 -2.83 -11.86
CA ALA A 43 16.93 -3.07 -12.85
C ALA A 43 16.74 -1.86 -13.78
N LEU A 44 16.71 -0.65 -13.23
CA LEU A 44 16.63 0.59 -14.03
C LEU A 44 17.86 0.78 -14.93
N LYS A 45 19.05 0.40 -14.48
CA LYS A 45 20.29 0.48 -15.30
C LYS A 45 20.30 -0.57 -16.40
N GLU A 46 19.91 -1.79 -16.10
CA GLU A 46 19.84 -2.90 -17.06
C GLU A 46 18.81 -2.63 -18.16
N ALA A 47 17.69 -2.00 -17.82
CA ALA A 47 16.70 -1.54 -18.78
C ALA A 47 17.12 -0.28 -19.57
N GLY A 48 18.29 0.32 -19.25
CA GLY A 48 18.72 1.59 -19.85
C GLY A 48 17.86 2.81 -19.46
N LEU A 49 17.03 2.67 -18.42
CA LEU A 49 16.05 3.67 -18.00
C LEU A 49 16.57 4.62 -16.91
N PHE A 50 17.64 4.27 -16.19
CA PHE A 50 18.09 5.00 -15.00
C PHE A 50 18.26 6.51 -15.23
N SER A 51 18.96 6.92 -16.28
CA SER A 51 19.19 8.34 -16.58
C SER A 51 17.90 9.08 -16.95
N THR A 52 17.00 8.43 -17.70
CA THR A 52 15.70 9.00 -18.06
C THR A 52 14.84 9.19 -16.82
N VAL A 53 14.75 8.18 -15.96
CA VAL A 53 13.99 8.24 -14.71
C VAL A 53 14.57 9.29 -13.75
N ALA A 54 15.90 9.42 -13.69
CA ALA A 54 16.53 10.45 -12.87
C ALA A 54 16.19 11.88 -13.31
N ARG A 55 15.98 12.10 -14.61
CA ARG A 55 15.65 13.42 -15.17
C ARG A 55 14.16 13.71 -15.18
N ASP A 56 13.37 12.74 -15.64
CA ASP A 56 11.98 12.93 -16.03
C ASP A 56 11.00 12.17 -15.12
N GLY A 57 11.49 11.29 -14.25
CA GLY A 57 10.68 10.37 -13.45
C GLY A 57 10.33 9.07 -14.19
N LEU A 58 9.73 8.12 -13.47
CA LEU A 58 9.27 6.83 -13.98
C LEU A 58 7.77 6.86 -14.25
N PRO A 59 7.32 6.83 -15.51
CA PRO A 59 5.91 6.67 -15.81
C PRO A 59 5.38 5.38 -15.20
N ILE A 60 4.21 5.44 -14.57
CA ILE A 60 3.62 4.27 -13.90
C ILE A 60 3.37 3.14 -14.91
N ALA A 61 2.93 3.48 -16.13
CA ALA A 61 2.78 2.52 -17.22
C ALA A 61 4.11 1.81 -17.59
N THR A 62 5.24 2.52 -17.54
CA THR A 62 6.57 1.92 -17.77
C THR A 62 6.94 0.97 -16.64
N ALA A 63 6.68 1.34 -15.38
CA ALA A 63 6.91 0.47 -14.23
C ALA A 63 6.12 -0.85 -14.35
N VAL A 64 4.84 -0.76 -14.69
CA VAL A 64 3.98 -1.94 -14.93
C VAL A 64 4.49 -2.77 -16.11
N GLY A 65 4.98 -2.12 -17.16
CA GLY A 65 5.60 -2.79 -18.32
C GLY A 65 6.83 -3.62 -17.98
N VAL A 66 7.53 -3.33 -16.87
CA VAL A 66 8.69 -4.11 -16.38
C VAL A 66 8.34 -5.03 -15.19
N GLY A 67 7.04 -5.27 -14.97
CA GLY A 67 6.57 -6.26 -13.99
C GLY A 67 6.27 -5.72 -12.59
N VAL A 68 6.32 -4.40 -12.38
CA VAL A 68 5.90 -3.80 -11.11
C VAL A 68 4.38 -3.82 -11.00
N THR A 69 3.84 -4.20 -9.86
CA THR A 69 2.39 -4.20 -9.63
C THR A 69 2.01 -3.40 -8.40
N PRO A 70 0.93 -2.59 -8.41
CA PRO A 70 0.47 -1.92 -7.20
C PRO A 70 0.01 -2.93 -6.14
N ARG A 71 0.43 -2.75 -4.88
CA ARG A 71 -0.07 -3.56 -3.77
C ARG A 71 -1.55 -3.29 -3.50
N ALA A 72 -2.20 -4.25 -2.85
CA ALA A 72 -3.58 -4.09 -2.41
C ALA A 72 -3.74 -2.85 -1.51
N GLY A 73 -4.69 -1.99 -1.85
CA GLY A 73 -4.94 -0.73 -1.13
C GLY A 73 -4.16 0.48 -1.65
N THR A 74 -3.21 0.30 -2.57
CA THR A 74 -2.51 1.42 -3.20
C THR A 74 -3.45 2.23 -4.11
N ASN A 75 -3.66 3.50 -3.77
CA ASN A 75 -4.41 4.43 -4.61
C ASN A 75 -3.49 5.04 -5.69
N VAL A 76 -3.29 4.30 -6.78
CA VAL A 76 -2.41 4.71 -7.90
C VAL A 76 -2.81 6.07 -8.48
N ALA A 77 -4.10 6.39 -8.52
CA ALA A 77 -4.60 7.65 -9.07
C ALA A 77 -4.23 8.89 -8.23
N ALA A 78 -3.79 8.69 -6.98
CA ALA A 78 -3.30 9.75 -6.11
C ALA A 78 -1.79 9.94 -6.19
N LEU A 79 -1.08 9.12 -6.96
CA LEU A 79 0.37 9.22 -7.11
C LEU A 79 0.75 10.17 -8.24
N PRO A 80 1.92 10.85 -8.14
CA PRO A 80 2.46 11.59 -9.27
C PRO A 80 2.81 10.63 -10.41
N ASP A 81 2.48 11.02 -11.63
CA ASP A 81 2.86 10.31 -12.85
C ASP A 81 3.46 11.31 -13.84
N PRO A 82 4.76 11.21 -14.18
CA PRO A 82 5.72 10.18 -13.75
C PRO A 82 6.16 10.27 -12.28
N LEU A 83 6.47 9.12 -11.67
CA LEU A 83 6.99 9.01 -10.31
C LEU A 83 8.41 9.60 -10.22
N PRO A 84 8.68 10.60 -9.38
CA PRO A 84 10.05 11.11 -9.20
C PRO A 84 11.00 10.00 -8.71
N LEU A 85 12.26 10.00 -9.16
CA LEU A 85 13.24 8.99 -8.73
C LEU A 85 13.36 8.91 -7.20
N SER A 86 13.25 10.04 -6.49
CA SER A 86 13.26 10.06 -5.02
C SER A 86 12.09 9.27 -4.41
N VAL A 87 10.90 9.34 -5.01
CA VAL A 87 9.72 8.57 -4.59
C VAL A 87 9.92 7.10 -4.89
N VAL A 88 10.42 6.77 -6.09
CA VAL A 88 10.72 5.37 -6.46
C VAL A 88 11.71 4.76 -5.48
N LEU A 89 12.82 5.43 -5.18
CA LEU A 89 13.83 4.91 -4.24
C LEU A 89 13.31 4.84 -2.80
N ALA A 90 12.52 5.83 -2.36
CA ALA A 90 11.89 5.79 -1.04
C ALA A 90 10.94 4.59 -0.90
N ASP A 91 10.18 4.30 -1.95
CA ASP A 91 9.25 3.19 -1.99
C ASP A 91 9.98 1.83 -1.97
N HIS A 92 11.09 1.68 -2.70
CA HIS A 92 11.95 0.49 -2.57
C HIS A 92 12.51 0.33 -1.14
N ARG A 93 12.95 1.43 -0.52
CA ARG A 93 13.47 1.41 0.87
C ARG A 93 12.39 1.03 1.89
N ALA A 94 11.11 1.16 1.55
CA ALA A 94 10.02 0.76 2.42
C ALA A 94 9.85 -0.76 2.47
N GLY A 95 10.45 -1.52 1.54
CA GLY A 95 10.39 -3.00 1.54
C GLY A 95 8.95 -3.51 1.60
N ALA A 96 8.60 -4.24 2.65
CA ALA A 96 7.23 -4.72 2.88
C ALA A 96 6.18 -3.61 3.03
N GLY A 97 6.60 -2.38 3.36
CA GLY A 97 5.74 -1.19 3.43
C GLY A 97 5.65 -0.40 2.12
N SER A 98 6.25 -0.90 1.03
CA SER A 98 6.17 -0.29 -0.30
C SER A 98 4.73 -0.25 -0.83
N LEU A 99 4.42 0.72 -1.68
CA LEU A 99 3.18 0.83 -2.43
C LEU A 99 3.08 -0.17 -3.59
N PHE A 100 4.21 -0.73 -4.02
CA PHE A 100 4.31 -1.63 -5.16
C PHE A 100 4.99 -2.96 -4.79
N ASP A 101 4.62 -4.03 -5.47
CA ASP A 101 5.37 -5.26 -5.54
C ASP A 101 6.37 -5.15 -6.70
N TYR A 102 7.66 -5.26 -6.37
CA TYR A 102 8.77 -5.21 -7.32
C TYR A 102 9.30 -6.62 -7.54
N PRO A 103 9.48 -7.11 -8.78
CA PRO A 103 9.89 -8.51 -9.03
C PRO A 103 11.37 -8.80 -8.71
N TRP A 104 12.16 -7.77 -8.38
CA TRP A 104 13.54 -7.87 -7.92
C TRP A 104 13.66 -7.74 -6.39
N CYS A 105 12.51 -7.61 -5.73
CA CYS A 105 12.28 -7.74 -4.30
C CYS A 105 11.13 -8.76 -4.12
#